data_AF-A0A848P9G4-F1
#
_entry.id   AF-A0A848P9G4-F1
#
_cell.length_a   1.000
_cell.length_b   1.000
_cell.length_c   1.000
_cell.angle_alpha   90.00
_cell.angle_beta   90.00
_cell.angle_gamma   90.00
#
_symmetry.space_group_name_H-M   'P 1'
#
loop_
_entity.id
_entity.type
_entity.pdbx_description
1 polymer ?
#
loop_
_entity_poly.entity_id
_entity_poly.type
_entity_poly.pdbx_seq_one_letter_code
_entity_poly.pdbx_strand_id
1 'polypeptide(L)' 'PLYRQERIYARAGLAIPQSTLGAWVGICGVRLQPLGDALQEEGLSHGVLHADGTPVQMLAPGNGKTHRAYLWAYAPSE' A
#
# COMPACT_ATOMS: atom_id res chain seq x y z
N PRO A 1 5.57 3.87 6.63
CA PRO A 1 4.83 5.15 6.57
C PRO A 1 5.75 6.35 6.23
N LEU A 2 5.24 7.32 5.47
CA LEU A 2 6.05 8.36 4.81
C LEU A 2 6.80 9.31 5.76
N TYR A 3 6.24 9.65 6.93
CA TYR A 3 6.94 10.43 7.96
C TYR A 3 8.26 9.78 8.43
N ARG A 4 8.31 8.44 8.43
CA ARG A 4 9.53 7.68 8.78
C ARG A 4 10.54 7.77 7.64
N GLN A 5 10.08 7.73 6.39
CA GLN A 5 10.93 7.83 5.20
C GLN A 5 11.57 9.22 5.09
N GLU A 6 10.81 10.29 5.31
CA GLU A 6 11.34 11.66 5.39
C GLU A 6 12.52 11.77 6.36
N ARG A 7 12.38 11.22 7.59
CA ARG A 7 13.48 11.14 8.56
C ARG A 7 14.67 10.27 8.10
N ILE A 8 14.42 9.20 7.34
CA ILE A 8 15.49 8.36 6.80
C ILE A 8 16.28 9.15 5.75
N TYR A 9 15.61 9.79 4.80
CA TYR A 9 16.24 10.60 3.77
C TYR A 9 16.99 11.80 4.34
N ALA A 10 16.43 12.47 5.36
CA ALA A 10 17.11 13.58 6.03
C ALA A 10 18.45 13.17 6.64
N ARG A 11 18.56 11.95 7.19
CA ARG A 11 19.85 11.41 7.70
C ARG A 11 20.88 11.16 6.59
N ALA A 12 20.43 11.01 5.35
CA ALA A 12 21.28 10.90 4.16
C ALA A 12 21.54 12.26 3.49
N GLY A 13 21.15 13.38 4.11
CA GLY A 13 21.30 14.72 3.53
C GLY A 13 20.23 15.10 2.51
N LEU A 14 19.17 14.29 2.37
CA LEU A 14 18.08 14.50 1.42
C LEU A 14 16.82 14.96 2.16
N ALA A 15 16.60 16.26 2.24
CA ALA A 15 15.39 16.83 2.83
C ALA A 15 14.19 16.72 1.87
N ILE A 16 13.54 15.55 1.83
CA ILE A 16 12.37 15.29 1.00
C ILE A 16 11.10 15.37 1.86
N PRO A 17 10.23 16.38 1.66
CA PRO A 17 9.02 16.54 2.46
C PRO A 17 8.07 15.35 2.33
N GLN A 18 7.35 15.02 3.41
CA GLN A 18 6.33 13.97 3.39
C GLN A 18 5.28 14.18 2.27
N SER A 19 4.89 15.43 2.01
CA SER A 19 3.94 15.79 0.94
C SER A 19 4.46 15.43 -0.46
N THR A 20 5.76 15.60 -0.69
CA THR A 20 6.41 15.25 -1.97
C THR A 20 6.45 13.75 -2.15
N LEU A 21 6.86 13.01 -1.11
CA LEU A 21 6.81 11.54 -1.12
C LEU A 21 5.38 11.03 -1.34
N GLY A 22 4.39 11.67 -0.72
CA GLY A 22 2.98 11.35 -0.90
C GLY A 22 2.49 11.57 -2.32
N ALA A 23 2.87 12.69 -2.94
CA ALA A 23 2.55 12.97 -4.33
C ALA A 23 3.16 11.92 -5.27
N TRP A 24 4.42 11.52 -5.08
CA TRP A 24 5.06 10.48 -5.88
C TRP A 24 4.39 9.12 -5.71
N VAL A 25 4.07 8.72 -4.47
CA VAL A 25 3.31 7.47 -4.22
C VAL A 25 1.94 7.51 -4.91
N GLY A 26 1.24 8.65 -4.87
CA GLY A 26 -0.03 8.83 -5.56
C GLY A 26 0.09 8.68 -7.08
N ILE A 27 1.11 9.31 -7.69
CA ILE A 27 1.38 9.19 -9.13
C ILE A 27 1.71 7.73 -9.50
N CYS A 28 2.54 7.05 -8.72
CA CYS A 28 2.83 5.63 -8.93
C CYS A 28 1.55 4.79 -8.86
N GLY A 29 0.68 5.05 -7.89
CA GLY A 29 -0.61 4.36 -7.77
C GLY A 29 -1.47 4.51 -9.02
N VAL A 30 -1.65 5.73 -9.52
CA VAL A 30 -2.40 6.00 -10.76
C VAL A 30 -1.77 5.29 -11.96
N ARG A 31 -0.44 5.33 -12.09
CA ARG A 31 0.27 4.70 -13.22
C ARG A 31 0.21 3.18 -13.17
N LEU A 32 0.10 2.59 -11.98
CA LEU A 32 0.01 1.14 -11.79
C LEU A 32 -1.43 0.62 -11.87
N GLN A 33 -2.44 1.50 -11.95
CA GLN A 33 -3.85 1.10 -12.06
C GLN A 33 -4.10 0.06 -13.17
N PRO A 34 -3.56 0.19 -14.40
CA PRO A 34 -3.79 -0.80 -15.45
C PRO A 34 -3.26 -2.20 -15.12
N LEU A 35 -2.18 -2.30 -14.32
CA LEU A 35 -1.68 -3.58 -13.84
C LEU A 35 -2.62 -4.17 -12.78
N GLY A 36 -3.15 -3.33 -11.89
CA GLY A 36 -4.17 -3.74 -10.91
C GLY A 36 -5.42 -4.28 -11.60
N ASP A 37 -5.90 -3.59 -12.64
CA ASP A 37 -7.06 -3.99 -13.43
C ASP A 37 -6.80 -5.33 -14.14
N ALA A 38 -5.64 -5.49 -14.79
CA ALA A 38 -5.27 -6.74 -15.46
C ALA A 38 -5.14 -7.93 -14.49
N LEU A 39 -4.56 -7.72 -13.31
CA LEU A 39 -4.48 -8.76 -12.27
C LEU A 39 -5.86 -9.13 -11.73
N GLN A 40 -6.78 -8.18 -11.64
CA GLN A 40 -8.16 -8.43 -11.24
C GLN A 40 -8.90 -9.26 -12.30
N GLU A 41 -8.81 -8.87 -13.57
CA GLU A 41 -9.41 -9.62 -14.68
C GLU A 41 -8.88 -11.06 -14.74
N GLU A 42 -7.56 -11.23 -14.65
CA GLU A 42 -6.92 -12.54 -14.62
C GLU A 42 -7.41 -13.36 -13.42
N GLY A 43 -7.36 -12.82 -12.21
CA GLY A 43 -7.80 -13.52 -10.99
C GLY A 43 -9.27 -13.94 -11.02
N LEU A 44 -10.14 -13.14 -11.65
CA LEU A 44 -11.57 -13.43 -11.81
C LEU A 44 -11.88 -14.40 -12.96
N SER A 45 -10.91 -14.69 -13.83
CA SER A 45 -11.06 -15.71 -14.88
C SER A 45 -11.01 -17.14 -14.33
N HIS A 46 -10.46 -17.33 -13.12
CA HIS A 46 -10.34 -18.62 -12.45
C HIS A 46 -11.62 -18.98 -11.70
N GLY A 47 -11.96 -20.28 -11.66
CA GLY A 47 -13.16 -20.76 -10.97
C GLY A 47 -13.10 -20.62 -9.44
N VAL A 48 -11.90 -20.52 -8.88
CA VAL A 48 -11.65 -20.39 -7.43
C VAL A 48 -10.52 -19.40 -7.19
N LEU A 49 -10.75 -18.47 -6.26
CA LEU A 49 -9.78 -17.48 -5.80
C LEU A 49 -9.60 -17.59 -4.29
N HIS A 50 -8.38 -17.90 -3.86
CA HIS A 50 -8.02 -17.92 -2.44
C HIS A 50 -7.67 -16.49 -1.99
N ALA A 51 -8.17 -16.09 -0.83
CA ALA A 51 -7.88 -14.80 -0.22
C ALA A 51 -7.35 -15.00 1.21
N ASP A 52 -6.21 -14.39 1.51
CA ASP A 52 -5.67 -14.29 2.87
C ASP A 52 -5.73 -12.85 3.36
N GLY A 53 -6.34 -12.65 4.53
CA GLY A 53 -6.49 -11.34 5.15
C GLY A 53 -5.60 -11.22 6.38
N THR A 54 -4.42 -10.64 6.23
CA THR A 54 -3.49 -10.41 7.34
C THR A 54 -3.82 -9.09 8.05
N PRO A 55 -4.18 -9.09 9.34
CA PRO A 55 -4.49 -7.85 10.06
C PRO A 55 -3.22 -7.02 10.30
N VAL A 56 -3.33 -5.70 10.11
CA VAL A 56 -2.24 -4.75 10.36
C VAL A 56 -2.72 -3.59 11.23
N GLN A 57 -1.85 -3.13 12.11
CA GLN A 57 -2.10 -1.98 12.99
C GLN A 57 -1.74 -0.69 12.24
N MET A 58 -2.74 -0.01 11.71
CA MET A 58 -2.58 1.28 11.03
C MET A 58 -2.60 2.42 12.06
N LEU A 59 -1.64 3.35 11.97
CA LEU A 59 -1.61 4.51 12.86
C LEU A 59 -2.87 5.36 12.69
N ALA A 60 -3.47 5.75 13.82
CA ALA A 60 -4.58 6.69 13.89
C ALA A 60 -4.09 7.95 14.61
N PRO A 61 -3.65 8.99 13.89
CA PRO A 61 -3.10 10.19 14.52
C PRO A 61 -4.10 10.84 15.50
N GLY A 62 -3.62 11.32 16.64
CA GLY A 62 -4.39 12.12 17.59
C GLY A 62 -5.06 11.36 18.76
N ASN A 63 -5.13 10.03 18.73
CA ASN A 63 -5.81 9.26 19.79
C ASN A 63 -4.92 8.25 20.53
N GLY A 64 -3.63 8.16 20.17
CA GLY A 64 -2.67 7.22 20.77
C GLY A 64 -2.98 5.74 20.50
N LYS A 65 -3.94 5.45 19.60
CA LYS A 65 -4.40 4.12 19.24
C LYS A 65 -4.08 3.84 17.77
N THR A 66 -4.29 2.59 17.38
CA THR A 66 -4.20 2.15 15.98
C THR A 66 -5.57 1.67 15.51
N HIS A 67 -5.87 1.90 14.23
CA HIS A 67 -6.97 1.22 13.56
C HIS A 67 -6.53 -0.17 13.10
N ARG A 68 -7.40 -1.16 13.24
CA ARG A 68 -7.20 -2.45 12.59
C ARG A 68 -7.52 -2.28 11.11
N ALA A 69 -6.52 -2.51 10.26
CA ALA A 69 -6.69 -2.64 8.82
C ALA A 69 -6.29 -4.06 8.38
N TYR A 70 -6.45 -4.38 7.11
CA TYR A 70 -6.10 -5.67 6.54
C TYR A 70 -5.26 -5.48 5.28
N LEU A 71 -4.23 -6.31 5.14
CA LEU A 71 -3.58 -6.57 3.87
C LEU A 71 -4.21 -7.84 3.29
N TRP A 72 -4.66 -7.78 2.04
CA TRP A 72 -5.26 -8.90 1.35
C TRP A 72 -4.28 -9.44 0.30
N ALA A 73 -4.03 -10.74 0.33
CA ALA A 73 -3.35 -11.46 -0.72
C ALA A 73 -4.36 -12.35 -1.45
N TYR A 74 -4.30 -12.37 -2.78
CA TYR A 74 -5.15 -13.19 -3.63
C TYR A 74 -4.29 -14.14 -4.46
N ALA A 75 -4.72 -15.39 -4.59
CA ALA A 75 -4.09 -16.39 -5.44
C ALA A 75 -5.15 -17.29 -6.09
N PRO A 76 -5.14 -17.45 -7.44
CA PRO A 76 -6.01 -18.42 -8.08
C PRO A 76 -5.56 -19.85 -7.75
N SER A 77 -6.47 -20.81 -7.86
CA SER A 77 -6.10 -22.23 -7.85
C SER A 77 -5.31 -22.59 -9.11
N GLU A 78 -4.38 -23.55 -9.03
CA GLU A 78 -3.72 -24.13 -10.22
C GLU A 78 -4.71 -24.79 -11.19
#